data_AF-A0A7K4CZR3-F1
#
_entry.id   AF-A0A7K4CZR3-F1
#
_cell.length_a   1.000
_cell.length_b   1.000
_cell.length_c   1.000
_cell.angle_alpha   90.00
_cell.angle_beta   90.00
_cell.angle_gamma   90.00
#
_symmetry.space_group_name_H-M   'P 1'
#
loop_
_entity.id
_entity.type
_entity.pdbx_description
1 polymer ?
#
loop_
_entity_poly.entity_id
_entity_poly.type
_entity_poly.pdbx_seq_one_letter_code
_entity_poly.pdbx_strand_id
1 'polypeptide(L)'
;MGKKEASGKNVRKSLISSAKKWLQEISADYPALEYTRAVDTYIFEKIKEAPLRVSIMREGDSLMTGTLLWVSDREDGSVVLYLENKKSLYPTNDNVKGAFFYMDKKGGGRIEIEMHPNPLPCAICSKPMEIFDEVASCPSCGATSHVLHLEEWVQMKGSCSVCNSRLAMNAQHKIVLT
;
A
#
# COMPACT_ATOMS: atom_id res chain seq x y z
N MET A 1 -24.45 -27.19 0.24
CA MET A 1 -23.06 -27.69 0.08
C MET A 1 -22.11 -26.54 0.33
N GLY A 2 -21.57 -26.42 1.55
CA GLY A 2 -20.64 -25.36 1.91
C GLY A 2 -19.33 -25.54 1.16
N LYS A 3 -18.98 -24.57 0.29
CA LYS A 3 -17.62 -24.47 -0.23
C LYS A 3 -16.71 -24.21 0.97
N LYS A 4 -15.84 -25.17 1.31
CA LYS A 4 -14.71 -24.90 2.20
C LYS A 4 -13.87 -23.83 1.51
N GLU A 5 -13.96 -22.59 2.00
CA GLU A 5 -13.03 -21.52 1.61
C GLU A 5 -11.62 -22.00 1.95
N ALA A 6 -10.74 -21.99 0.96
CA ALA A 6 -9.32 -22.16 1.23
C ALA A 6 -8.91 -20.98 2.12
N SER A 7 -8.54 -21.24 3.37
CA SER A 7 -8.08 -20.21 4.30
C SER A 7 -6.83 -19.55 3.70
N GLY A 8 -6.97 -18.34 3.18
CA GLY A 8 -5.84 -17.57 2.67
C GLY A 8 -4.81 -17.30 3.76
N LYS A 9 -3.54 -17.26 3.39
CA LYS A 9 -2.47 -16.87 4.31
C LYS A 9 -2.58 -15.38 4.59
N ASN A 10 -2.75 -14.99 5.86
CA ASN A 10 -2.77 -13.58 6.23
C ASN A 10 -1.37 -12.98 6.08
N VAL A 11 -1.26 -11.98 5.22
CA VAL A 11 0.00 -11.28 4.88
C VAL A 11 -0.09 -9.78 5.15
N ARG A 12 -1.12 -9.32 5.88
CA ARG A 12 -1.38 -7.89 6.13
C ARG A 12 -0.18 -7.18 6.75
N LYS A 13 0.40 -7.79 7.80
CA LYS A 13 1.47 -7.16 8.57
C LYS A 13 2.71 -6.92 7.72
N SER A 14 3.11 -7.89 6.92
CA SER A 14 4.26 -7.74 6.01
C SER A 14 3.95 -6.78 4.87
N LEU A 15 2.75 -6.88 4.26
CA LEU A 15 2.34 -6.06 3.12
C LEU A 15 2.42 -4.55 3.40
N ILE A 16 2.00 -4.13 4.61
CA ILE A 16 1.98 -2.71 4.99
C ILE A 16 3.37 -2.20 5.44
N SER A 17 4.28 -3.10 5.83
CA SER A 17 5.53 -2.71 6.51
C SER A 17 6.81 -2.92 5.73
N SER A 18 6.83 -3.85 4.76
CA SER A 18 7.96 -4.00 3.85
C SER A 18 7.63 -4.90 2.67
N ALA A 19 7.87 -4.38 1.46
CA ALA A 19 7.79 -5.13 0.21
C ALA A 19 8.71 -6.35 0.27
N LYS A 20 9.96 -6.17 0.70
CA LYS A 20 10.91 -7.28 0.87
C LYS A 20 10.37 -8.40 1.74
N LYS A 21 9.90 -8.08 2.96
CA LYS A 21 9.41 -9.08 3.91
C LYS A 21 8.16 -9.77 3.37
N TRP A 22 7.27 -9.00 2.74
CA TRP A 22 6.07 -9.53 2.14
C TRP A 22 6.37 -10.53 1.02
N LEU A 23 7.29 -10.21 0.11
CA LEU A 23 7.68 -11.12 -0.96
C LEU A 23 8.36 -12.38 -0.44
N GLN A 24 9.20 -12.27 0.58
CA GLN A 24 9.80 -13.43 1.26
C GLN A 24 8.74 -14.30 1.94
N GLU A 25 7.69 -13.69 2.50
CA GLU A 25 6.61 -14.41 3.14
C GLU A 25 5.77 -15.19 2.11
N ILE A 26 5.45 -14.61 0.96
CA ILE A 26 4.63 -15.31 -0.06
C ILE A 26 5.43 -16.27 -0.93
N SER A 27 6.74 -16.06 -1.13
CA SER A 27 7.57 -16.94 -1.97
C SER A 27 7.68 -18.36 -1.42
N ALA A 28 7.54 -18.53 -0.09
CA ALA A 28 7.48 -19.84 0.55
C ALA A 28 6.32 -20.71 0.05
N ASP A 29 5.20 -20.06 -0.31
CA ASP A 29 3.98 -20.72 -0.78
C ASP A 29 3.81 -20.58 -2.30
N TYR A 30 4.58 -19.70 -2.94
CA TYR A 30 4.50 -19.39 -4.37
C TYR A 30 5.83 -19.65 -5.11
N PRO A 31 6.14 -20.92 -5.47
CA PRO A 31 7.41 -21.27 -6.10
C PRO A 31 7.65 -20.61 -7.46
N ALA A 32 6.59 -20.25 -8.19
CA ALA A 32 6.70 -19.58 -9.49
C ALA A 32 6.85 -18.05 -9.37
N LEU A 33 6.95 -17.51 -8.14
CA LEU A 33 7.19 -16.09 -7.94
C LEU A 33 8.61 -15.72 -8.41
N GLU A 34 8.66 -15.04 -9.54
CA GLU A 34 9.90 -14.46 -10.06
C GLU A 34 9.80 -12.94 -10.15
N TYR A 35 10.89 -12.26 -9.78
CA TYR A 35 11.00 -10.82 -9.91
C TYR A 35 12.45 -10.39 -10.12
N THR A 36 12.62 -9.21 -10.71
CA THR A 36 13.91 -8.51 -10.76
C THR A 36 13.92 -7.44 -9.69
N ARG A 37 14.98 -7.37 -8.88
CA ARG A 37 15.17 -6.29 -7.90
C ARG A 37 16.00 -5.17 -8.51
N ALA A 38 15.49 -3.94 -8.43
CA ALA A 38 16.17 -2.71 -8.80
C ALA A 38 16.10 -1.72 -7.61
N VAL A 39 17.19 -1.60 -6.86
CA VAL A 39 17.25 -0.83 -5.60
C VAL A 39 16.21 -1.38 -4.59
N ASP A 40 15.12 -0.65 -4.35
CA ASP A 40 14.05 -0.99 -3.41
C ASP A 40 12.76 -1.42 -4.11
N THR A 41 12.80 -1.53 -5.44
CA THR A 41 11.67 -1.95 -6.28
C THR A 41 11.86 -3.38 -6.78
N TYR A 42 10.76 -4.14 -6.77
CA TYR A 42 10.67 -5.53 -7.20
C TYR A 42 9.69 -5.62 -8.38
N ILE A 43 10.20 -6.04 -9.54
CA ILE A 43 9.50 -5.98 -10.84
C ILE A 43 9.13 -7.40 -11.31
N PHE A 44 7.86 -7.64 -11.65
CA PHE A 44 7.27 -8.96 -11.93
C PHE A 44 7.17 -9.32 -13.43
N GLU A 45 8.05 -8.80 -14.29
CA GLU A 45 8.00 -9.02 -15.75
C GLU A 45 8.12 -10.49 -16.19
N LYS A 46 8.66 -11.36 -15.32
CA LYS A 46 8.97 -12.75 -15.63
C LYS A 46 7.79 -13.71 -15.42
N ILE A 47 6.78 -13.32 -14.64
CA ILE A 47 5.65 -14.20 -14.29
C ILE A 47 4.46 -14.08 -15.26
N LYS A 48 4.71 -14.26 -16.56
CA LYS A 48 3.66 -14.10 -17.60
C LYS A 48 2.60 -15.20 -17.58
N GLU A 49 3.01 -16.44 -17.28
CA GLU A 49 2.10 -17.61 -17.29
C GLU A 49 1.33 -17.75 -15.97
N ALA A 50 1.89 -17.22 -14.88
CA ALA A 50 1.33 -17.24 -13.54
C ALA A 50 1.41 -15.82 -12.93
N PRO A 51 0.60 -14.85 -13.39
CA PRO A 51 0.65 -13.49 -12.85
C PRO A 51 0.17 -13.45 -11.40
N LEU A 52 0.77 -12.58 -10.59
CA LEU A 52 0.28 -12.27 -9.25
C LEU A 52 -0.85 -11.23 -9.37
N ARG A 53 -2.08 -11.66 -9.10
CA ARG A 53 -3.27 -10.79 -9.15
C ARG A 53 -3.51 -10.14 -7.79
N VAL A 54 -3.90 -8.87 -7.79
CA VAL A 54 -4.31 -8.14 -6.60
C VAL A 54 -5.77 -7.74 -6.78
N SER A 55 -6.61 -8.13 -5.84
CA SER A 55 -8.03 -7.77 -5.75
C SER A 55 -8.24 -6.89 -4.54
N ILE A 56 -8.83 -5.71 -4.74
CA ILE A 56 -9.23 -4.81 -3.67
C ILE A 56 -10.68 -5.08 -3.32
N MET A 57 -10.92 -5.42 -2.07
CA MET A 57 -12.21 -5.83 -1.54
C MET A 57 -12.77 -4.77 -0.61
N ARG A 58 -14.08 -4.52 -0.67
CA ARG A 58 -14.82 -3.71 0.29
C ARG A 58 -16.12 -4.42 0.63
N GLU A 59 -16.32 -4.69 1.91
CA GLU A 59 -17.53 -5.36 2.42
C GLU A 59 -17.86 -6.69 1.71
N GLY A 60 -16.83 -7.40 1.25
CA GLY A 60 -16.96 -8.68 0.53
C GLY A 60 -17.03 -8.56 -0.99
N ASP A 61 -17.23 -7.35 -1.52
CA ASP A 61 -17.27 -7.11 -2.97
C ASP A 61 -15.91 -6.70 -3.52
N SER A 62 -15.57 -7.21 -4.70
CA SER A 62 -14.36 -6.82 -5.43
C SER A 62 -14.59 -5.46 -6.10
N LEU A 63 -13.97 -4.41 -5.58
CA LEU A 63 -13.98 -3.08 -6.18
C LEU A 63 -13.12 -3.01 -7.45
N MET A 64 -11.97 -3.68 -7.42
CA MET A 64 -11.09 -3.78 -8.58
C MET A 64 -10.17 -4.99 -8.47
N THR A 65 -9.71 -5.45 -9.62
CA THR A 65 -8.65 -6.45 -9.73
C THR A 65 -7.65 -6.00 -10.78
N GLY A 66 -6.37 -6.26 -10.55
CA GLY A 66 -5.30 -5.99 -11.52
C GLY A 66 -4.11 -6.93 -11.33
N THR A 67 -3.29 -7.04 -12.37
CA THR A 67 -2.01 -7.74 -12.31
C THR A 67 -0.97 -6.85 -11.63
N LEU A 68 -0.24 -7.37 -10.65
CA LEU A 68 0.87 -6.65 -10.03
C LEU A 68 2.05 -6.58 -11.00
N LEU A 69 2.51 -5.37 -11.31
CA LEU A 69 3.70 -5.15 -12.15
C LEU A 69 4.95 -4.93 -11.32
N TRP A 70 4.85 -4.16 -10.24
CA TRP A 70 5.93 -3.97 -9.30
C TRP A 70 5.43 -3.61 -7.90
N VAL A 71 6.29 -3.83 -6.92
CA VAL A 71 6.12 -3.37 -5.53
C VAL A 71 7.43 -2.72 -5.08
N SER A 72 7.36 -1.70 -4.23
CA SER A 72 8.55 -0.99 -3.76
C SER A 72 8.45 -0.62 -2.29
N ASP A 73 9.58 -0.70 -1.58
CA ASP A 73 9.74 -0.09 -0.24
C ASP A 73 10.00 1.41 -0.42
N ARG A 74 9.25 2.26 0.28
CA ARG A 74 9.50 3.72 0.32
C ARG A 74 10.42 4.07 1.49
N GLU A 75 11.06 5.23 1.39
CA GLU A 75 12.01 5.70 2.43
C GLU A 75 11.35 5.89 3.80
N ASP A 76 10.05 6.21 3.85
CA ASP A 76 9.28 6.35 5.08
C ASP A 76 8.85 4.99 5.68
N GLY A 77 9.28 3.89 5.07
CA GLY A 77 8.95 2.52 5.46
C GLY A 77 7.60 2.03 4.97
N SER A 78 6.84 2.86 4.22
CA SER A 78 5.60 2.41 3.59
C SER A 78 5.87 1.58 2.33
N VAL A 79 4.85 0.87 1.87
CA VAL A 79 4.92 0.03 0.67
C VAL A 79 4.01 0.63 -0.40
N VAL A 80 4.46 0.62 -1.64
CA VAL A 80 3.65 0.98 -2.81
C VAL A 80 3.57 -0.20 -3.78
N LEU A 81 2.36 -0.51 -4.24
CA LEU A 81 2.12 -1.52 -5.28
C LEU A 81 1.66 -0.80 -6.54
N TYR A 82 2.09 -1.28 -7.69
CA TYR A 82 1.65 -0.75 -8.98
C TYR A 82 1.09 -1.85 -9.86
N LEU A 83 -0.13 -1.59 -10.33
CA LEU A 83 -0.90 -2.54 -11.12
C LEU A 83 -0.84 -2.18 -12.61
N GLU A 84 -1.04 -3.18 -13.45
CA GLU A 84 -1.04 -3.07 -14.91
C GLU A 84 -2.06 -2.06 -15.45
N ASN A 85 -3.17 -1.86 -14.75
CA ASN A 85 -4.18 -0.85 -15.07
C ASN A 85 -3.78 0.59 -14.71
N LYS A 86 -2.47 0.84 -14.50
CA LYS A 86 -1.89 2.15 -14.15
C LYS A 86 -2.38 2.72 -12.83
N LYS A 87 -2.69 1.85 -11.87
CA LYS A 87 -3.10 2.24 -10.52
C LYS A 87 -2.00 1.91 -9.52
N SER A 88 -1.63 2.90 -8.72
CA SER A 88 -0.85 2.71 -7.51
C SER A 88 -1.77 2.40 -6.33
N LEU A 89 -1.28 1.57 -5.42
CA LEU A 89 -1.90 1.28 -4.13
C LEU A 89 -0.91 1.63 -3.02
N TYR A 90 -1.41 2.27 -1.97
CA TYR A 90 -0.66 2.70 -0.80
C TYR A 90 -1.27 2.05 0.46
N PRO A 91 -1.04 0.74 0.67
CA PRO A 91 -1.56 0.05 1.85
C PRO A 91 -0.95 0.61 3.14
N THR A 92 -1.80 1.05 4.06
CA THR A 92 -1.43 1.52 5.40
C THR A 92 -2.20 0.75 6.46
N ASN A 93 -1.83 0.95 7.74
CA ASN A 93 -2.60 0.38 8.83
C ASN A 93 -4.02 0.94 8.91
N ASP A 94 -4.23 2.16 8.41
CA ASP A 94 -5.48 2.90 8.52
C ASP A 94 -6.46 2.59 7.39
N ASN A 95 -5.96 2.19 6.21
CA ASN A 95 -6.80 1.92 5.04
C ASN A 95 -6.92 0.43 4.68
N VAL A 96 -6.11 -0.47 5.28
CA VAL A 96 -6.20 -1.93 5.09
C VAL A 96 -6.68 -2.61 6.38
N LYS A 97 -7.83 -3.29 6.30
CA LYS A 97 -8.34 -4.17 7.36
C LYS A 97 -7.71 -5.56 7.32
N GLY A 98 -7.53 -6.12 6.13
CA GLY A 98 -7.02 -7.47 5.92
C GLY A 98 -6.25 -7.58 4.62
N ALA A 99 -5.27 -8.50 4.57
CA ALA A 99 -4.66 -8.88 3.30
C ALA A 99 -4.32 -10.37 3.33
N PHE A 100 -4.74 -11.09 2.28
CA PHE A 100 -4.69 -12.54 2.24
C PHE A 100 -4.09 -13.01 0.91
N PHE A 101 -3.11 -13.89 1.00
CA PHE A 101 -2.53 -14.57 -0.15
C PHE A 101 -3.18 -15.93 -0.36
N TYR A 102 -3.47 -16.25 -1.62
CA TYR A 102 -4.01 -17.51 -2.08
C TYR A 102 -3.21 -18.03 -3.27
N MET A 103 -3.01 -19.33 -3.29
CA MET A 103 -2.55 -20.04 -4.48
C MET A 103 -3.73 -20.53 -5.30
N ASP A 104 -3.75 -20.17 -6.57
CA ASP A 104 -4.71 -20.70 -7.53
C ASP A 104 -4.33 -22.12 -7.92
N LYS A 105 -5.34 -22.94 -8.26
CA LYS A 105 -5.14 -24.32 -8.73
C LYS A 105 -4.29 -24.43 -10.00
N LYS A 106 -4.18 -23.34 -10.77
CA LYS A 106 -3.37 -23.23 -11.99
C LYS A 106 -1.94 -22.76 -11.73
N GLY A 107 -1.54 -22.65 -10.46
CA GLY A 107 -0.22 -22.19 -10.07
C GLY A 107 -0.04 -20.68 -10.08
N GLY A 108 -1.09 -19.88 -10.29
CA GLY A 108 -1.06 -18.43 -10.14
C GLY A 108 -1.21 -17.99 -8.68
N GLY A 109 -0.74 -16.79 -8.34
CA GLY A 109 -0.95 -16.19 -7.03
C GLY A 109 -2.06 -15.13 -7.05
N ARG A 110 -2.85 -15.05 -5.98
CA ARG A 110 -3.84 -13.99 -5.77
C ARG A 110 -3.68 -13.37 -4.38
N ILE A 111 -3.71 -12.05 -4.32
CA ILE A 111 -3.74 -11.26 -3.10
C ILE A 111 -5.10 -10.58 -3.03
N GLU A 112 -5.86 -10.81 -1.97
CA GLU A 112 -7.04 -10.01 -1.65
C GLU A 112 -6.68 -9.02 -0.55
N ILE A 113 -6.88 -7.73 -0.80
CA ILE A 113 -6.72 -6.66 0.18
C ILE A 113 -8.10 -6.17 0.56
N GLU A 114 -8.51 -6.43 1.79
CA GLU A 114 -9.75 -5.91 2.38
C GLU A 114 -9.51 -4.50 2.92
N MET A 115 -10.21 -3.52 2.36
CA MET A 115 -10.14 -2.14 2.80
C MET A 115 -10.77 -1.96 4.19
N HIS A 116 -10.25 -1.01 4.96
CA HIS A 116 -10.88 -0.61 6.21
C HIS A 116 -12.23 0.06 5.92
N PRO A 117 -13.33 -0.31 6.61
CA PRO A 117 -14.65 0.29 6.36
C PRO A 117 -14.72 1.76 6.76
N ASN A 118 -13.86 2.17 7.71
CA ASN A 118 -13.73 3.55 8.17
C ASN A 118 -12.26 3.97 8.13
N PRO A 119 -11.70 4.31 6.95
CA PRO A 119 -10.31 4.78 6.87
C PRO A 119 -10.13 6.08 7.66
N LEU A 120 -8.92 6.29 8.17
CA LEU A 120 -8.59 7.53 8.88
C LEU A 120 -8.82 8.76 7.96
N PRO A 121 -9.47 9.82 8.44
CA PRO A 121 -9.68 11.03 7.65
C PRO A 121 -8.38 11.83 7.55
N CYS A 122 -8.17 12.46 6.40
CA CYS A 122 -7.08 13.41 6.17
C CYS A 122 -7.21 14.60 7.12
N ALA A 123 -6.12 14.95 7.82
CA ALA A 123 -6.10 16.03 8.81
C ALA A 123 -6.30 17.46 8.24
N ILE A 124 -6.49 17.58 6.92
CA ILE A 124 -6.69 18.86 6.22
C ILE A 124 -8.06 18.90 5.56
N CYS A 125 -8.40 17.95 4.68
CA CYS A 125 -9.67 17.97 3.95
C CYS A 125 -10.80 17.18 4.64
N SER A 126 -10.50 16.47 5.73
CA SER A 126 -11.44 15.61 6.49
C SER A 126 -12.09 14.46 5.68
N LYS A 127 -11.65 14.21 4.44
CA LYS A 127 -12.09 13.06 3.64
C LYS A 127 -11.29 11.80 4.01
N PRO A 128 -11.87 10.60 3.89
CA PRO A 128 -11.14 9.34 4.12
C PRO A 128 -9.88 9.23 3.25
N MET A 129 -8.80 8.68 3.80
CA MET A 129 -7.59 8.30 3.06
C MET A 129 -7.69 6.85 2.61
N GLU A 130 -8.07 6.65 1.36
CA GLU A 130 -8.32 5.33 0.78
C GLU A 130 -7.00 4.65 0.35
N ILE A 131 -7.05 3.39 -0.06
CA ILE A 131 -5.85 2.66 -0.52
C ILE A 131 -5.24 3.24 -1.81
N PHE A 132 -5.98 4.05 -2.56
CA PHE A 132 -5.51 4.71 -3.78
C PHE A 132 -4.83 6.05 -3.50
N ASP A 133 -4.93 6.51 -2.26
CA ASP A 133 -4.45 7.82 -1.85
C ASP A 133 -3.03 7.71 -1.33
N GLU A 134 -2.16 8.55 -1.86
CA GLU A 134 -0.83 8.72 -1.29
C GLU A 134 -0.94 9.55 -0.01
N VAL A 135 -0.35 9.04 1.07
CA VAL A 135 -0.42 9.64 2.41
C VAL A 135 0.96 10.07 2.87
N ALA A 136 1.05 11.24 3.50
CA ALA A 136 2.22 11.70 4.24
C ALA A 136 1.85 12.00 5.69
N SER A 137 2.85 11.90 6.57
CA SER A 137 2.69 12.13 8.01
C SER A 137 3.52 13.34 8.46
N CYS A 138 3.01 14.09 9.43
CA CYS A 138 3.80 15.09 10.13
C CYS A 138 4.96 14.42 10.89
N PRO A 139 6.23 14.83 10.68
CA PRO A 139 7.38 14.22 11.36
C PRO A 139 7.43 14.50 12.87
N SER A 140 6.65 15.45 13.39
CA SER A 140 6.57 15.77 14.83
C SER A 140 5.50 14.95 15.55
N CYS A 141 4.26 14.95 15.04
CA CYS A 141 3.12 14.33 15.74
C CYS A 141 2.53 13.09 15.06
N GLY A 142 2.99 12.73 13.87
CA GLY A 142 2.48 11.60 13.10
C GLY A 142 1.11 11.82 12.45
N ALA A 143 0.51 13.01 12.55
CA ALA A 143 -0.77 13.29 11.90
C ALA A 143 -0.65 13.10 10.37
N THR A 144 -1.55 12.29 9.81
CA THR A 144 -1.55 11.89 8.41
C THR A 144 -2.52 12.71 7.56
N SER A 145 -2.12 12.99 6.33
CA SER A 145 -2.92 13.68 5.33
C SER A 145 -2.59 13.15 3.94
N HIS A 146 -3.47 13.37 2.96
CA HIS A 146 -3.09 13.26 1.56
C HIS A 146 -1.82 14.07 1.30
N VAL A 147 -0.85 13.49 0.57
CA VAL A 147 0.45 14.14 0.29
C VAL A 147 0.26 15.57 -0.22
N LEU A 148 -0.54 15.73 -1.28
CA LEU A 148 -0.79 17.03 -1.91
C LEU A 148 -1.33 18.08 -0.92
N HIS A 149 -2.33 17.71 -0.11
CA HIS A 149 -2.91 18.64 0.85
C HIS A 149 -1.89 19.06 1.92
N LEU A 150 -1.05 18.13 2.39
CA LEU A 150 -0.04 18.44 3.39
C LEU A 150 1.06 19.34 2.83
N GLU A 151 1.52 19.07 1.61
CA GLU A 151 2.53 19.90 0.93
C GLU A 151 2.02 21.33 0.71
N GLU A 152 0.82 21.49 0.16
CA GLU A 152 0.18 22.79 -0.04
C GLU A 152 0.04 23.54 1.29
N TRP A 153 -0.40 22.85 2.35
CA TRP A 153 -0.55 23.45 3.66
C TRP A 153 0.78 23.92 4.24
N VAL A 154 1.83 23.08 4.18
CA VAL A 154 3.16 23.43 4.69
C VAL A 154 3.74 24.62 3.91
N GLN A 155 3.56 24.68 2.59
CA GLN A 155 3.98 25.83 1.79
C GLN A 155 3.25 27.12 2.18
N MET A 156 1.95 27.05 2.49
CA MET A 156 1.15 28.23 2.86
C MET A 156 1.31 28.67 4.32
N LYS A 157 1.46 27.72 5.25
CA LYS A 157 1.37 27.98 6.70
C LYS A 157 2.67 27.69 7.47
N GLY A 158 3.63 26.98 6.87
CA GLY A 158 4.92 26.66 7.49
C GLY A 158 4.81 25.84 8.79
N SER A 159 3.69 25.14 9.01
CA SER A 159 3.41 24.43 10.26
C SER A 159 2.40 23.30 10.09
N CYS A 160 2.42 22.34 11.01
CA CYS A 160 1.43 21.27 11.08
C CYS A 160 0.06 21.81 11.49
N SER A 161 -1.01 21.43 10.78
CA SER A 161 -2.40 21.79 11.12
C SER A 161 -2.89 21.21 12.47
N VAL A 162 -2.19 20.21 13.02
CA VAL A 162 -2.57 19.50 14.25
C VAL A 162 -1.72 19.92 15.45
N CYS A 163 -0.39 19.81 15.36
CA CYS A 163 0.50 20.10 16.49
C CYS A 163 1.16 21.48 16.45
N ASN A 164 0.94 22.26 15.38
CA ASN A 164 1.56 23.57 15.16
C ASN A 164 3.10 23.60 15.15
N SER A 165 3.77 22.43 15.13
CA SER A 165 5.21 22.36 14.92
C SER A 165 5.57 22.96 13.57
N ARG A 166 6.67 23.71 13.51
CA ARG A 166 7.13 24.32 12.27
C ARG A 166 7.64 23.27 11.30
N LEU A 167 7.21 23.39 10.05
CA LEU A 167 7.51 22.47 8.97
C LEU A 167 7.97 23.26 7.75
N ALA A 168 8.87 22.68 6.97
CA ALA A 168 9.24 23.19 5.66
C ALA A 168 9.43 22.06 4.65
N MET A 169 9.41 22.42 3.38
CA MET A 169 9.84 21.55 2.28
C MET A 169 11.36 21.71 2.12
N ASN A 170 12.10 20.61 2.16
CA ASN A 170 13.53 20.63 1.83
C ASN A 170 13.75 20.62 0.30
N ALA A 171 15.01 20.67 -0.13
CA ALA A 171 15.39 20.67 -1.55
C ALA A 171 14.98 19.39 -2.31
N GLN A 172 14.62 18.32 -1.60
CA GLN A 172 14.12 17.06 -2.15
C GLN A 172 12.58 16.97 -2.08
N HIS A 173 11.89 18.09 -1.85
CA HIS A 173 10.44 18.15 -1.68
C HIS A 173 9.92 17.24 -0.54
N LYS A 174 10.68 17.10 0.54
CA LYS A 174 10.25 16.38 1.75
C LYS A 174 9.88 17.34 2.85
N ILE A 175 8.83 16.99 3.58
CA ILE A 175 8.40 17.73 4.77
C ILE A 175 9.34 17.41 5.92
N VAL A 176 10.01 18.43 6.45
CA VAL A 176 10.97 18.32 7.55
C VAL A 176 10.63 19.30 8.67
N LEU A 177 11.09 18.97 9.88
CA LEU A 177 11.06 19.91 11.00
C LEU A 177 12.09 21.02 10.77
N THR A 178 11.74 22.23 11.20
CA THR A 178 12.60 23.43 11.14
C THR A 178 12.90 23.94 12.53
#